data_AF-A0A0B2R0M6-F1
#
_entry.id   AF-A0A0B2R0M6-F1
#
_cell.length_a   1.000
_cell.length_b   1.000
_cell.length_c   1.000
_cell.angle_alpha   90.00
_cell.angle_beta   90.00
_cell.angle_gamma   90.00
#
_symmetry.space_group_name_H-M   'P 1'
#
loop_
_entity.id
_entity.type
_entity.pdbx_description
1 polymer ?
#
loop_
_entity_poly.entity_id
_entity_poly.type
_entity_poly.pdbx_seq_one_letter_code
_entity_poly.pdbx_strand_id
1 'polypeptide(L)'
;SPIQRDLMVEPFKEEEIYSVVWAWGNDKGLGPDELNFRFIKHFWNEDPQHISHFRPISLIGCVYKIIAKILSNRLSKVLNHLVDERQSTFVKGRQLLYGVLIASEVVEEARRLKKSCLVFKVDFEKAYD
;
A
#
# COMPACT_ATOMS: atom_id res chain seq x y z
N SER A 1 15.25 -13.75 -4.94
CA SER A 1 16.10 -14.19 -6.08
C SER A 1 16.65 -12.95 -6.81
N PRO A 2 17.68 -13.08 -7.66
CA PRO A 2 18.24 -11.95 -8.44
C PRO A 2 17.16 -11.19 -9.22
N ILE A 3 16.25 -11.92 -9.87
CA ILE A 3 15.11 -11.38 -10.64
C ILE A 3 14.21 -10.46 -9.80
N GLN A 4 13.99 -10.78 -8.51
CA GLN A 4 13.18 -9.95 -7.62
C GLN A 4 13.89 -8.66 -7.20
N ARG A 5 15.23 -8.71 -7.11
CA ARG A 5 16.05 -7.53 -6.81
C ARG A 5 16.04 -6.58 -8.00
N ASP A 6 16.21 -7.12 -9.20
CA ASP A 6 16.27 -6.35 -10.44
C ASP A 6 14.96 -5.58 -10.68
N LEU A 7 13.81 -6.21 -10.42
CA LEU A 7 12.49 -5.57 -10.49
C LEU A 7 12.36 -4.32 -9.58
N MET A 8 13.03 -4.30 -8.43
CA MET A 8 12.96 -3.16 -7.51
C MET A 8 13.85 -1.99 -7.93
N VAL A 9 14.95 -2.25 -8.64
CA VAL A 9 15.94 -1.25 -9.06
C VAL A 9 15.80 -0.80 -10.51
N GLU A 10 14.96 -1.48 -11.30
CA GLU A 10 14.64 -1.07 -12.67
C GLU A 10 14.11 0.38 -12.74
N PRO A 11 14.43 1.15 -13.79
CA PRO A 11 13.82 2.45 -14.02
C PRO A 11 12.29 2.38 -14.04
N PHE A 12 11.62 3.46 -13.61
CA PHE A 12 10.16 3.54 -13.70
C PHE A 12 9.71 3.58 -15.16
N LYS A 13 8.72 2.75 -15.49
CA LYS A 13 8.16 2.71 -16.84
C LYS A 13 6.95 3.65 -16.92
N GLU A 14 6.74 4.25 -18.08
CA GLU A 14 5.63 5.21 -18.28
C GLU A 14 4.29 4.55 -18.01
N GLU A 15 4.13 3.26 -18.35
CA GLU A 15 2.90 2.50 -18.11
C GLU A 15 2.63 2.32 -16.61
N GLU A 16 3.67 2.21 -15.78
CA GLU A 16 3.51 2.15 -14.33
C GLU A 16 2.97 3.48 -13.79
N ILE A 17 3.52 4.60 -14.27
CA ILE A 17 3.08 5.95 -13.90
C ILE A 17 1.63 6.17 -14.35
N TYR A 18 1.33 5.87 -15.62
CA TYR A 18 -0.01 5.97 -16.19
C TYR A 18 -1.01 5.12 -15.40
N SER A 19 -0.67 3.86 -15.11
CA SER A 19 -1.55 2.97 -14.36
C SER A 19 -1.88 3.52 -12.96
N VAL A 20 -0.90 4.10 -12.26
CA VAL A 20 -1.10 4.66 -10.92
C VAL A 20 -1.96 5.92 -10.96
N VAL A 21 -1.67 6.83 -11.91
CA VAL A 21 -2.41 8.08 -12.06
C VAL A 21 -3.85 7.81 -12.44
N TRP A 22 -4.12 6.89 -13.39
CA TRP A 22 -5.47 6.59 -13.85
C TRP A 22 -6.26 5.67 -12.90
N ALA A 23 -5.61 4.79 -12.14
CA ALA A 23 -6.28 3.95 -11.15
C ALA A 23 -6.80 4.73 -9.93
N TRP A 24 -6.33 5.96 -9.71
CA TRP A 24 -6.84 6.81 -8.64
C TRP A 24 -8.21 7.38 -9.03
N GLY A 25 -9.22 7.15 -8.19
CA GLY A 25 -10.54 7.77 -8.37
C GLY A 25 -10.47 9.28 -8.17
N ASN A 26 -11.37 10.01 -8.82
CA ASN A 26 -11.45 11.47 -8.65
C ASN A 26 -12.01 11.87 -7.26
N ASP A 27 -12.59 10.92 -6.51
CA ASP A 27 -13.39 11.18 -5.30
C ASP A 27 -12.88 10.48 -4.02
N LYS A 28 -11.66 9.91 -4.00
CA LYS A 28 -11.16 9.28 -2.77
C LYS A 28 -10.58 10.31 -1.80
N GLY A 29 -11.46 10.88 -0.98
CA GLY A 29 -11.17 11.49 0.33
C GLY A 29 -10.36 12.79 0.31
N LEU A 30 -11.07 13.89 0.59
CA LEU A 30 -10.52 15.24 0.76
C LEU A 30 -9.43 15.29 1.83
N GLY A 31 -8.17 15.25 1.42
CA GLY A 31 -7.09 15.86 2.18
C GLY A 31 -7.06 17.37 1.92
N PRO A 32 -6.29 18.16 2.68
CA PRO A 32 -6.13 19.60 2.45
C PRO A 32 -5.58 19.96 1.05
N ASP A 33 -5.12 18.97 0.27
CA ASP A 33 -4.53 19.09 -1.07
C ASP A 33 -5.40 18.47 -2.17
N GLU A 34 -6.70 18.79 -2.17
CA GLU A 34 -7.75 18.32 -3.09
C GLU A 34 -7.44 18.53 -4.59
N LEU A 35 -6.38 19.26 -4.91
CA LEU A 35 -5.94 19.63 -6.26
C LEU A 35 -5.05 18.57 -6.95
N ASN A 36 -4.64 17.51 -6.27
CA ASN A 36 -3.39 16.84 -6.65
C ASN A 36 -3.44 15.91 -7.88
N PHE A 37 -4.46 15.04 -8.01
CA PHE A 37 -4.46 13.98 -9.04
C PHE A 37 -5.38 14.26 -10.21
N ARG A 38 -6.53 14.89 -9.96
CA ARG A 38 -7.41 15.38 -11.02
C ARG A 38 -6.68 16.39 -11.92
N PHE A 39 -5.81 17.20 -11.32
CA PHE A 39 -4.98 18.17 -12.04
C PHE A 39 -3.90 17.49 -12.89
N ILE A 40 -3.14 16.53 -12.35
CA ILE A 40 -2.14 15.77 -13.13
C ILE A 40 -2.79 15.09 -14.34
N LYS A 41 -4.00 14.54 -14.18
CA LYS A 41 -4.76 13.98 -15.29
C LYS A 41 -5.19 15.03 -16.32
N HIS A 42 -5.60 16.20 -15.86
CA HIS A 42 -6.10 17.27 -16.72
C HIS A 42 -4.97 17.89 -17.56
N PHE A 43 -3.80 18.10 -16.96
CA PHE A 43 -2.62 18.70 -17.60
C PHE A 43 -1.62 17.66 -18.11
N TRP A 44 -2.00 16.38 -18.23
CA TRP A 44 -1.09 15.30 -18.64
C TRP A 44 -0.45 15.55 -20.02
N ASN A 45 -1.20 16.18 -20.92
CA ASN A 45 -0.76 16.50 -22.28
C ASN A 45 -0.38 17.99 -22.47
N GLU A 46 -0.34 18.78 -21.40
CA GLU A 46 -0.10 20.23 -21.44
C GLU A 46 1.39 20.55 -21.22
N ASP A 47 1.88 21.64 -21.81
CA ASP A 47 3.29 22.04 -21.70
C ASP A 47 3.64 22.41 -20.23
N PRO A 48 4.72 21.87 -19.65
CA PRO A 48 5.15 22.16 -18.29
C PRO A 48 5.37 23.64 -17.98
N GLN A 49 5.52 24.50 -18.99
CA GLN A 49 5.61 25.96 -18.83
C GLN A 49 4.33 26.59 -18.24
N HIS A 50 3.17 25.96 -18.42
CA HIS A 50 1.88 26.41 -17.85
C HIS A 50 1.63 25.93 -16.39
N ILE A 51 2.53 25.11 -15.83
CA ILE A 51 2.44 24.59 -14.44
C ILE A 51 2.78 25.69 -13.41
N SER A 52 3.22 26.87 -13.84
CA SER A 52 3.60 28.00 -12.99
C SER A 52 2.47 28.58 -12.12
N HIS A 53 1.21 28.25 -12.40
CA HIS A 53 0.06 28.56 -11.54
C HIS A 53 -0.08 27.63 -10.32
N PHE A 54 0.87 26.72 -10.12
CA PHE A 54 0.80 25.69 -9.10
C PHE A 54 1.37 26.17 -7.75
N ARG A 55 0.85 25.66 -6.62
CA ARG A 55 1.46 25.85 -5.28
C ARG A 55 2.50 24.75 -5.02
N PRO A 56 3.82 24.95 -5.20
CA PRO A 56 4.84 23.90 -5.31
C PRO A 56 4.74 22.71 -4.32
N ILE A 57 4.30 22.99 -3.08
CA ILE A 57 4.10 22.01 -1.99
C ILE A 57 3.09 20.90 -2.37
N SER A 58 2.00 21.21 -3.05
CA SER A 58 0.97 20.22 -3.33
C SER A 58 1.43 19.22 -4.43
N LEU A 59 2.30 19.62 -5.37
CA LEU A 59 2.75 18.87 -6.56
C LEU A 59 3.85 17.92 -6.15
N ILE A 60 4.78 18.40 -5.32
CA ILE A 60 5.75 17.51 -4.68
C ILE A 60 5.03 16.42 -3.87
N GLY A 61 3.93 16.77 -3.19
CA GLY A 61 3.06 15.80 -2.52
C GLY A 61 2.42 14.78 -3.49
N CYS A 62 1.96 15.19 -4.66
CA CYS A 62 1.46 14.27 -5.69
C CYS A 62 2.54 13.31 -6.18
N VAL A 63 3.69 13.87 -6.56
CA VAL A 63 4.81 13.12 -7.15
C VAL A 63 5.29 12.08 -6.16
N TYR A 64 5.44 12.45 -4.88
CA TYR A 64 5.78 11.51 -3.82
C TYR A 64 4.76 10.38 -3.68
N LYS A 65 3.46 10.70 -3.69
CA LYS A 65 2.38 9.70 -3.63
C LYS A 65 2.40 8.75 -4.83
N ILE A 66 2.69 9.25 -6.04
CA ILE A 66 2.84 8.44 -7.26
C ILE A 66 4.04 7.49 -7.10
N ILE A 67 5.20 8.01 -6.73
CA ILE A 67 6.42 7.22 -6.54
C ILE A 67 6.20 6.14 -5.47
N ALA A 68 5.67 6.53 -4.31
CA ALA A 68 5.37 5.60 -3.22
C ALA A 68 4.40 4.49 -3.66
N LYS A 69 3.41 4.81 -4.50
CA LYS A 69 2.46 3.82 -5.02
C LYS A 69 3.10 2.87 -6.03
N ILE A 70 3.95 3.36 -6.93
CA ILE A 70 4.71 2.52 -7.87
C ILE A 70 5.61 1.54 -7.09
N LEU A 71 6.36 2.06 -6.11
CA LEU A 71 7.22 1.23 -5.26
C LEU A 71 6.41 0.20 -4.47
N SER A 72 5.26 0.59 -3.89
CA SER A 72 4.35 -0.34 -3.21
C SER A 72 3.83 -1.44 -4.15
N ASN A 73 3.47 -1.10 -5.39
CA ASN A 73 3.03 -2.08 -6.38
C ASN A 73 4.15 -3.07 -6.75
N ARG A 74 5.39 -2.59 -6.90
CA ARG A 74 6.56 -3.45 -7.13
C ARG A 74 6.84 -4.35 -5.92
N LEU A 75 6.84 -3.79 -4.72
CA LEU A 75 7.04 -4.52 -3.47
C LEU A 75 5.98 -5.61 -3.28
N SER A 76 4.72 -5.33 -3.65
CA SER A 76 3.63 -6.31 -3.52
C SER A 76 3.86 -7.60 -4.31
N LYS A 77 4.65 -7.56 -5.39
CA LYS A 77 4.99 -8.73 -6.22
C LYS A 77 5.98 -9.67 -5.52
N VAL A 78 6.77 -9.15 -4.58
CA VAL A 78 7.82 -9.91 -3.88
C VAL A 78 7.45 -10.18 -2.42
N LEU A 79 6.55 -9.40 -1.84
CA LEU A 79 6.19 -9.45 -0.42
C LEU A 79 5.80 -10.85 0.05
N ASN A 80 5.02 -11.59 -0.75
CA ASN A 80 4.59 -12.96 -0.41
C ASN A 80 5.75 -13.95 -0.20
N HIS A 81 6.94 -13.67 -0.74
CA HIS A 81 8.13 -14.48 -0.55
C HIS A 81 9.04 -13.99 0.59
N LEU A 82 8.78 -12.78 1.09
CA LEU A 82 9.57 -12.16 2.16
C LEU A 82 8.92 -12.33 3.54
N VAL A 83 7.60 -12.39 3.59
CA VAL A 83 6.85 -12.50 4.85
C VAL A 83 6.23 -13.89 5.01
N ASP A 84 6.32 -14.38 6.24
CA ASP A 84 5.76 -15.65 6.68
C ASP A 84 4.25 -15.72 6.41
N GLU A 85 3.71 -16.90 6.10
CA GLU A 85 2.29 -17.14 5.82
C GLU A 85 1.35 -16.66 6.93
N ARG A 86 1.82 -16.63 8.18
CA ARG A 86 1.07 -16.16 9.35
C ARG A 86 0.85 -14.65 9.36
N GLN A 87 1.60 -13.87 8.58
CA GLN A 87 1.39 -12.43 8.43
C GLN A 87 0.21 -12.16 7.48
N SER A 88 -0.97 -11.91 8.04
CA SER A 88 -2.23 -11.82 7.28
C SER A 88 -2.63 -10.42 6.85
N THR A 89 -2.02 -9.36 7.41
CA THR A 89 -2.37 -7.96 7.14
C THR A 89 -1.43 -7.31 6.13
N PHE A 90 -1.97 -6.37 5.34
CA PHE A 90 -1.24 -5.56 4.35
C PHE A 90 -0.49 -6.33 3.25
N VAL A 91 -0.76 -7.63 3.10
CA VAL A 91 -0.22 -8.47 2.02
C VAL A 91 -1.31 -8.76 1.00
N LYS A 92 -1.05 -8.46 -0.27
CA LYS A 92 -2.01 -8.71 -1.35
C LYS A 92 -2.37 -10.19 -1.42
N GLY A 93 -3.67 -10.48 -1.38
CA GLY A 93 -4.21 -11.85 -1.45
C GLY A 93 -4.39 -12.53 -0.09
N ARG A 94 -3.94 -11.92 1.02
CA ARG A 94 -4.19 -12.42 2.38
C ARG A 94 -5.29 -11.60 3.04
N GLN A 95 -6.20 -12.27 3.75
CA GLN A 95 -7.31 -11.62 4.45
C GLN A 95 -7.11 -11.71 5.96
N LEU A 96 -7.30 -10.59 6.65
CA LEU A 96 -7.27 -10.51 8.12
C LEU A 96 -8.23 -11.52 8.77
N LEU A 97 -9.38 -11.76 8.13
CA LEU A 97 -10.41 -12.66 8.63
C LEU A 97 -9.89 -14.09 8.87
N TYR A 98 -8.94 -14.57 8.07
CA TYR A 98 -8.35 -15.90 8.28
C TYR A 98 -7.63 -15.99 9.63
N GLY A 99 -6.89 -14.94 10.03
CA GLY A 99 -6.22 -14.92 11.32
C GLY A 99 -7.20 -14.94 12.50
N VAL A 100 -8.31 -14.21 12.37
CA VAL A 100 -9.38 -14.18 13.38
C VAL A 100 -10.07 -15.56 13.48
N LEU A 101 -10.34 -16.19 12.34
CA LEU A 101 -10.97 -17.51 12.29
C LEU A 101 -10.09 -18.57 12.95
N ILE A 102 -8.82 -18.65 12.58
CA ILE A 102 -7.86 -19.60 13.16
C ILE A 102 -7.75 -19.40 14.68
N ALA A 103 -7.64 -18.15 15.14
CA ALA A 103 -7.58 -17.87 16.58
C ALA A 103 -8.86 -18.31 17.31
N SER A 104 -10.03 -18.07 16.73
CA SER A 104 -11.32 -18.52 17.28
C SER A 104 -11.38 -20.04 17.41
N GLU A 105 -10.97 -20.76 16.36
CA GLU A 105 -11.00 -22.21 16.30
C GLU A 105 -10.03 -22.85 17.31
N VAL A 106 -8.84 -22.26 17.49
CA VAL A 106 -7.86 -22.69 18.52
C VAL A 106 -8.41 -22.52 19.94
N VAL A 107 -9.08 -21.40 20.22
CA VAL A 107 -9.69 -21.14 21.53
C VAL A 107 -10.85 -22.10 21.81
N GLU A 108 -11.68 -22.35 20.80
CA GLU A 108 -12.80 -23.29 20.91
C GLU A 108 -12.32 -24.72 21.15
N GLU A 109 -11.28 -25.15 20.43
CA GLU A 109 -10.68 -26.48 20.59
C GLU A 109 -10.06 -26.67 21.98
N ALA A 110 -9.35 -25.66 22.50
CA ALA A 110 -8.80 -25.68 23.85
C ALA A 110 -9.91 -25.82 24.91
N ARG A 111 -11.02 -25.10 24.74
CA ARG A 111 -12.21 -25.18 25.60
C ARG A 111 -12.83 -26.58 25.53
N ARG A 112 -13.00 -27.15 24.34
CA ARG A 112 -13.58 -28.49 24.11
C ARG A 112 -12.75 -29.58 24.79
N LEU A 113 -11.43 -29.48 24.71
CA LEU A 113 -10.50 -30.43 25.30
C LEU A 113 -10.21 -30.16 26.80
N LYS A 114 -10.83 -29.13 27.39
CA LYS A 114 -10.57 -28.66 28.77
C LYS A 114 -9.08 -28.41 29.03
N LYS A 115 -8.34 -27.95 28.02
CA LYS A 115 -6.93 -27.58 28.15
C LYS A 115 -6.81 -26.16 28.65
N SER A 116 -5.89 -25.93 29.60
CA SER A 116 -5.52 -24.57 29.99
C SER A 116 -4.90 -23.84 28.79
N CYS A 117 -5.32 -22.60 28.56
CA CYS A 117 -4.85 -21.77 27.45
C CYS A 117 -4.51 -20.37 27.95
N LEU A 118 -3.42 -19.80 27.42
CA LEU A 118 -2.99 -18.43 27.67
C LEU A 118 -2.89 -17.71 26.32
N VAL A 119 -3.54 -16.55 26.21
CA VAL A 119 -3.43 -15.67 25.04
C VAL A 119 -2.53 -14.51 25.39
N PHE A 120 -1.44 -14.37 24.65
CA PHE A 120 -0.51 -13.24 24.80
C PHE A 120 -0.73 -12.25 23.65
N LYS A 121 -1.20 -11.04 23.99
CA LYS A 121 -1.42 -9.96 23.02
C LYS A 121 -0.38 -8.87 23.25
N VAL A 122 0.35 -8.53 22.20
CA VAL A 122 1.34 -7.43 22.17
C VAL A 122 0.89 -6.43 21.12
N ASP A 123 1.07 -5.15 21.41
CA ASP A 123 0.79 -4.05 20.48
C ASP A 123 1.91 -3.00 20.56
N PHE A 124 2.08 -2.23 19.48
CA PHE A 124 3.08 -1.16 19.40
C PHE A 124 2.39 0.20 19.57
N GLU A 125 2.83 0.99 20.56
CA GLU A 125 2.28 2.33 20.85
C GLU A 125 2.44 3.31 19.68
N LYS A 126 3.46 3.08 18.83
CA LYS A 126 3.86 3.94 17.71
C LYS A 126 4.46 3.11 16.57
N ALA A 127 3.63 2.41 15.81
CA ALA A 127 4.11 1.52 14.75
C ALA A 127 4.74 2.26 13.54
N TYR A 128 4.50 3.57 13.42
CA TYR A 128 4.91 4.38 12.26
C TYR A 128 5.61 5.70 12.65
N ASP A 129 5.73 6.02 13.94
CA ASP A 129 6.56 7.15 14.41
C ASP A 129 8.00 6.67 14.58
#